data_AF-A0A8S2EEE5-F1
#
_entry.id   AF-A0A8S2EEE5-F1
#
_cell.length_a   1.000
_cell.length_b   1.000
_cell.length_c   1.000
_cell.angle_alpha   90.00
_cell.angle_beta   90.00
_cell.angle_gamma   90.00
#
_symmetry.space_group_name_H-M   'P 1'
#
loop_
_entity.id
_entity.type
_entity.pdbx_description
1 polymer ?
#
loop_
_entity_poly.entity_id
_entity_poly.type
_entity_poly.pdbx_seq_one_letter_code
_entity_poly.pdbx_strand_id
1 'polypeptide(L)'
;MLPVKRLENIFIAQHQDDPERSYHTVDLYAIWCAKSFMLNHSAQLNPFQTKYFLWIDAGAFRDSRYRFTRWPDPQRVQDIFENEDKLLLGLVNPMRRRYCTSNNSSVKYDLEMGPIKQDLIEGTFFGGNKNIIQWWTTLFYETLDAFARKGHFIGKDQDAMNAVALSNPHLIKVMISFRVPCADAWFAFGPILAHQADRAHRFGTRDDCNIENVTAVVLPMSSVCFDAKNVV
;
A
#
# COMPACT_ATOMS: atom_id res chain seq x y z
N MET A 1 -17.75 14.41 10.30
CA MET A 1 -17.47 15.03 9.00
C MET A 1 -16.42 14.19 8.29
N LEU A 2 -16.54 13.92 6.99
CA LEU A 2 -15.49 13.21 6.24
C LEU A 2 -14.18 13.98 6.41
N PRO A 3 -13.06 13.32 6.81
CA PRO A 3 -11.80 14.02 7.01
C PRO A 3 -11.44 14.87 5.79
N VAL A 4 -11.56 14.32 4.59
CA VAL A 4 -11.14 14.98 3.34
C VAL A 4 -11.86 16.30 3.03
N LYS A 5 -13.07 16.56 3.56
CA LYS A 5 -13.80 17.81 3.27
C LYS A 5 -13.03 19.05 3.74
N ARG A 6 -12.27 18.94 4.83
CA ARG A 6 -11.46 20.06 5.34
C ARG A 6 -10.30 20.44 4.40
N LEU A 7 -9.93 19.56 3.47
CA LEU A 7 -8.81 19.72 2.54
C LEU A 7 -9.24 20.29 1.19
N GLU A 8 -10.53 20.52 0.96
CA GLU A 8 -11.09 20.96 -0.34
C GLU A 8 -10.39 22.21 -0.89
N ASN A 9 -10.31 23.28 -0.10
CA ASN A 9 -9.65 24.52 -0.52
C ASN A 9 -8.16 24.32 -0.80
N ILE A 10 -7.51 23.43 -0.05
CA ILE A 10 -6.08 23.11 -0.24
C ILE A 10 -5.90 22.35 -1.56
N PHE A 11 -6.75 21.37 -1.84
CA PHE A 11 -6.72 20.63 -3.11
C PHE A 11 -6.99 21.52 -4.32
N ILE A 12 -7.96 22.44 -4.24
CA ILE A 12 -8.25 23.40 -5.31
C ILE A 12 -7.02 24.27 -5.59
N ALA A 13 -6.38 24.79 -4.54
CA ALA A 13 -5.17 25.61 -4.70
C ALA A 13 -4.01 24.80 -5.30
N GLN A 14 -3.78 23.59 -4.79
CA GLN A 14 -2.65 22.74 -5.17
C GLN A 14 -2.79 22.07 -6.54
N HIS A 15 -4.01 21.91 -7.07
CA HIS A 15 -4.24 21.35 -8.42
C HIS A 15 -3.49 22.12 -9.51
N GLN A 16 -3.27 23.42 -9.32
CA GLN A 16 -2.51 24.24 -10.26
C GLN A 16 -1.03 23.84 -10.33
N ASP A 17 -0.49 23.31 -9.22
CA ASP A 17 0.91 22.92 -9.07
C ASP A 17 1.15 21.43 -9.37
N ASP A 18 0.10 20.66 -9.66
CA ASP A 18 0.23 19.24 -9.98
C ASP A 18 0.80 19.07 -11.40
N PRO A 19 2.00 18.46 -11.55
CA PRO A 19 2.57 18.18 -12.88
C PRO A 19 1.69 17.23 -13.72
N GLU A 20 0.80 16.47 -13.09
CA GLU A 20 -0.10 15.49 -13.68
C GLU A 20 -1.56 16.00 -13.77
N ARG A 21 -1.78 17.32 -13.56
CA ARG A 21 -3.12 17.97 -13.55
C ARG A 21 -3.97 17.78 -14.81
N SER A 22 -3.38 17.33 -15.92
CA SER A 22 -4.12 17.06 -17.16
C SER A 22 -5.00 15.82 -17.08
N TYR A 23 -4.73 14.91 -16.14
CA TYR A 23 -5.56 13.73 -15.86
C TYR A 23 -5.86 13.55 -14.37
N HIS A 24 -5.30 14.38 -13.50
CA HIS A 24 -5.71 14.48 -12.11
C HIS A 24 -6.74 15.59 -11.90
N THR A 25 -7.73 15.33 -11.05
CA THR A 25 -8.75 16.29 -10.64
C THR A 25 -8.76 16.43 -9.12
N VAL A 26 -9.31 17.54 -8.62
CA VAL A 26 -9.52 17.75 -7.18
C VAL A 26 -10.35 16.62 -6.56
N ASP A 27 -11.38 16.14 -7.27
CA ASP A 27 -12.21 15.02 -6.82
C ASP A 27 -11.41 13.71 -6.72
N LEU A 28 -10.45 13.51 -7.62
CA LEU A 28 -9.57 12.33 -7.57
C LEU A 28 -8.70 12.35 -6.31
N TYR A 29 -8.13 13.50 -5.94
CA TYR A 29 -7.39 13.65 -4.68
C TYR A 29 -8.26 13.34 -3.47
N ALA A 30 -9.52 13.80 -3.49
CA ALA A 30 -10.46 13.53 -2.41
C ALA A 30 -10.75 12.03 -2.26
N ILE A 31 -10.94 11.30 -3.37
CA ILE A 31 -11.14 9.85 -3.35
C ILE A 31 -9.91 9.13 -2.82
N TRP A 32 -8.72 9.46 -3.34
CA TRP A 32 -7.45 8.89 -2.89
C TRP A 32 -7.22 9.09 -1.40
N CYS A 33 -7.40 10.32 -0.91
CA CYS A 33 -7.25 10.63 0.51
C CYS A 33 -8.38 10.05 1.38
N ALA A 34 -9.51 9.64 0.82
CA ALA A 34 -10.63 9.07 1.57
C ALA A 34 -10.50 7.57 1.83
N LYS A 35 -9.62 6.86 1.12
CA LYS A 35 -9.44 5.39 1.23
C LYS A 35 -9.22 4.94 2.67
N SER A 36 -8.29 5.58 3.39
CA SER A 36 -7.97 5.25 4.79
C SER A 36 -9.19 5.41 5.70
N PHE A 37 -9.97 6.50 5.53
CA PHE A 37 -11.22 6.69 6.27
C PHE A 37 -12.25 5.60 5.96
N MET A 38 -12.47 5.29 4.68
CA MET A 38 -13.47 4.29 4.26
C MET A 38 -13.14 2.89 4.77
N LEU A 39 -11.86 2.50 4.71
CA LEU A 39 -11.41 1.21 5.24
C LEU A 39 -11.57 1.15 6.76
N ASN A 40 -11.16 2.21 7.48
CA ASN A 40 -11.32 2.28 8.93
C ASN A 40 -12.79 2.24 9.34
N HIS A 41 -13.66 2.99 8.65
CA HIS A 41 -15.09 2.97 8.94
C HIS A 41 -15.68 1.56 8.77
N SER A 42 -15.32 0.86 7.69
CA SER A 42 -15.71 -0.54 7.48
C SER A 42 -15.19 -1.47 8.59
N ALA A 43 -13.93 -1.28 9.02
CA ALA A 43 -13.33 -2.04 10.11
C ALA A 43 -13.97 -1.77 11.47
N GLN A 44 -14.49 -0.56 11.71
CA GLN A 44 -15.21 -0.22 12.93
C GLN A 44 -16.61 -0.87 12.96
N LEU A 45 -17.34 -0.84 11.84
CA LEU A 45 -18.66 -1.47 11.72
C LEU A 45 -18.59 -3.00 11.82
N ASN A 46 -17.61 -3.61 11.15
CA ASN A 46 -17.33 -5.05 11.12
C ASN A 46 -18.59 -5.96 11.14
N PRO A 47 -19.53 -5.81 10.20
CA PRO A 47 -20.77 -6.60 10.20
C PRO A 47 -20.53 -8.10 9.97
N PHE A 48 -19.39 -8.45 9.38
CA PHE A 48 -18.99 -9.83 9.07
C PHE A 48 -18.14 -10.48 10.17
N GLN A 49 -17.88 -9.77 11.27
CA GLN A 49 -17.05 -10.25 12.39
C GLN A 49 -15.68 -10.79 11.92
N THR A 50 -15.09 -10.16 10.91
CA THR A 50 -13.79 -10.55 10.37
C THR A 50 -12.64 -9.94 11.16
N LYS A 51 -11.47 -10.57 11.05
CA LYS A 51 -10.24 -10.09 11.71
C LYS A 51 -9.48 -9.04 10.89
N TYR A 52 -9.46 -9.22 9.57
CA TYR A 52 -8.68 -8.40 8.65
C TYR A 52 -9.60 -7.65 7.69
N PHE A 53 -9.16 -6.47 7.26
CA PHE A 53 -9.83 -5.63 6.28
C PHE A 53 -8.79 -5.12 5.29
N LEU A 54 -9.12 -5.20 4.01
CA LEU A 54 -8.24 -4.81 2.91
C LEU A 54 -8.97 -3.79 2.04
N TRP A 55 -8.30 -2.69 1.71
CA TRP A 55 -8.69 -1.82 0.62
C TRP A 55 -8.15 -2.39 -0.69
N ILE A 56 -8.99 -2.45 -1.72
CA ILE A 56 -8.60 -2.79 -3.09
C ILE A 56 -9.30 -1.83 -4.05
N ASP A 57 -8.51 -1.17 -4.90
CA ASP A 57 -9.06 -0.37 -5.98
C ASP A 57 -9.80 -1.25 -6.99
N ALA A 58 -11.00 -0.83 -7.40
CA ALA A 58 -11.79 -1.53 -8.41
C ALA A 58 -11.05 -1.71 -9.75
N GLY A 59 -10.06 -0.84 -10.01
CA GLY A 59 -9.19 -0.93 -11.18
C GLY A 59 -8.45 -2.26 -11.32
N ALA A 60 -8.25 -2.99 -10.23
CA ALA A 60 -7.62 -4.31 -10.20
C ALA A 60 -8.41 -5.40 -10.94
N PHE A 61 -9.73 -5.23 -11.05
CA PHE A 61 -10.63 -6.23 -11.64
C PHE A 61 -10.97 -5.95 -13.12
N ARG A 62 -10.36 -4.93 -13.73
CA ARG A 62 -10.59 -4.57 -15.14
C ARG A 62 -10.04 -5.62 -16.10
N ASP A 63 -8.93 -6.24 -15.73
CA ASP A 63 -8.26 -7.25 -16.54
C ASP A 63 -8.78 -8.66 -16.18
N SER A 64 -9.17 -9.42 -17.22
CA SER A 64 -9.74 -10.76 -17.08
C SER A 64 -8.80 -11.76 -16.40
N ARG A 65 -7.48 -11.50 -16.40
CA ARG A 65 -6.47 -12.27 -15.67
C ARG A 65 -6.67 -12.24 -14.15
N TYR A 66 -7.24 -11.16 -13.59
CA TYR A 66 -7.47 -11.00 -12.14
C TYR A 66 -8.88 -11.39 -11.67
N ARG A 67 -9.65 -12.14 -12.48
CA ARG A 67 -11.01 -12.60 -12.12
C ARG A 67 -11.01 -13.85 -11.25
N PHE A 68 -10.33 -13.84 -10.12
CA PHE A 68 -10.24 -15.00 -9.23
C PHE A 68 -11.62 -15.48 -8.74
N THR A 69 -11.80 -16.81 -8.62
CA THR A 69 -13.03 -17.41 -8.07
C THR A 69 -12.87 -17.82 -6.61
N ARG A 70 -11.63 -18.01 -6.16
CA ARG A 70 -11.24 -18.31 -4.78
C ARG A 70 -10.25 -17.25 -4.31
N TRP A 71 -10.79 -16.08 -4.01
CA TRP A 71 -10.00 -14.94 -3.58
C TRP A 71 -10.78 -14.07 -2.58
N PRO A 72 -10.12 -13.58 -1.53
CA PRO A 72 -8.78 -14.00 -1.10
C PRO A 72 -8.79 -15.46 -0.61
N ASP A 73 -7.66 -16.15 -0.70
CA ASP A 73 -7.44 -17.44 -0.04
C ASP A 73 -7.29 -17.21 1.48
N PRO A 74 -8.19 -17.76 2.33
CA PRO A 74 -8.13 -17.54 3.76
C PRO A 74 -6.83 -18.02 4.41
N GLN A 75 -6.25 -19.12 3.93
CA GLN A 75 -4.99 -19.63 4.46
C GLN A 75 -3.85 -18.67 4.13
N ARG A 76 -3.78 -18.14 2.91
CA ARG A 76 -2.74 -17.17 2.54
C ARG A 76 -2.86 -15.87 3.32
N VAL A 77 -4.08 -15.39 3.56
CA VAL A 77 -4.31 -14.23 4.43
C VAL A 77 -3.78 -14.53 5.84
N GLN A 78 -4.08 -15.71 6.37
CA GLN A 78 -3.59 -16.12 7.69
C GLN A 78 -2.05 -16.23 7.74
N ASP A 79 -1.42 -16.77 6.70
CA ASP A 79 0.03 -16.91 6.59
C ASP A 79 0.75 -15.56 6.46
N ILE A 80 0.13 -14.57 5.82
CA ILE A 80 0.72 -13.23 5.69
C ILE A 80 0.69 -12.49 7.02
N PHE A 81 -0.47 -12.49 7.66
CA PHE A 81 -0.66 -11.69 8.87
C PHE A 81 -0.13 -12.40 10.11
N GLU A 82 -0.13 -13.73 10.18
CA GLU A 82 0.37 -14.53 11.32
C GLU A 82 -0.20 -14.10 12.68
N ASN A 83 -1.40 -13.50 12.69
CA ASN A 83 -1.99 -12.83 13.85
C ASN A 83 -1.23 -11.60 14.39
N GLU A 84 -0.30 -11.06 13.63
CA GLU A 84 0.40 -9.81 13.94
C GLU A 84 -0.48 -8.57 13.70
N ASP A 85 -0.24 -7.54 14.50
CA ASP A 85 -0.82 -6.20 14.37
C ASP A 85 0.05 -5.34 13.42
N LYS A 86 0.19 -5.78 12.17
CA LYS A 86 0.94 -5.05 11.13
C LYS A 86 0.08 -4.71 9.93
N LEU A 87 0.38 -3.55 9.35
CA LEU A 87 -0.23 -3.10 8.11
C LEU A 87 0.50 -3.74 6.94
N LEU A 88 -0.24 -4.32 6.00
CA LEU A 88 0.27 -4.82 4.74
C LEU A 88 0.11 -3.74 3.67
N LEU A 89 1.22 -3.45 2.99
CA LEU A 89 1.29 -2.55 1.84
C LEU A 89 1.92 -3.29 0.65
N GLY A 90 1.73 -2.79 -0.58
CA GLY A 90 2.47 -3.28 -1.74
C GLY A 90 3.63 -2.36 -2.10
N LEU A 91 4.81 -2.94 -2.32
CA LEU A 91 6.02 -2.24 -2.73
C LEU A 91 6.22 -2.44 -4.24
N VAL A 92 5.95 -1.40 -5.02
CA VAL A 92 5.95 -1.45 -6.50
C VAL A 92 7.29 -1.10 -7.13
N ASN A 93 8.22 -0.56 -6.37
CA ASN A 93 9.60 -0.34 -6.80
C ASN A 93 10.59 -0.59 -5.68
N PRO A 94 11.86 -0.92 -5.99
CA PRO A 94 12.91 -1.02 -4.99
C PRO A 94 13.09 0.28 -4.19
N MET A 95 13.32 0.14 -2.89
CA MET A 95 13.66 1.28 -2.04
C MET A 95 15.02 1.85 -2.42
N ARG A 96 15.09 3.18 -2.59
CA ARG A 96 16.35 3.86 -2.90
C ARG A 96 17.25 3.89 -1.67
N ARG A 97 18.56 3.68 -1.87
CA ARG A 97 19.59 3.69 -0.81
C ARG A 97 19.58 4.93 0.08
N ARG A 98 19.12 6.09 -0.43
CA ARG A 98 19.01 7.33 0.36
C ARG A 98 18.07 7.23 1.57
N TYR A 99 17.13 6.28 1.54
CA TYR A 99 16.19 6.01 2.63
C TYR A 99 16.66 4.88 3.54
N CYS A 100 17.90 4.42 3.35
CA CYS A 100 18.51 3.38 4.15
C CYS A 100 19.67 3.95 4.96
N THR A 101 19.97 3.31 6.07
CA THR A 101 21.19 3.57 6.84
C THR A 101 22.43 3.25 6.00
N SER A 102 23.59 3.77 6.42
CA SER A 102 24.87 3.61 5.68
C SER A 102 25.26 2.15 5.46
N ASN A 103 24.87 1.27 6.39
CA ASN A 103 25.06 -0.18 6.33
C ASN A 103 23.89 -0.93 5.66
N ASN A 104 22.91 -0.22 5.07
CA ASN A 104 21.73 -0.78 4.42
C ASN A 104 20.90 -1.72 5.32
N SER A 105 21.01 -1.60 6.65
CA SER A 105 20.35 -2.51 7.59
C SER A 105 18.99 -2.02 8.07
N SER A 106 18.69 -0.73 7.94
CA SER A 106 17.41 -0.16 8.41
C SER A 106 17.01 1.09 7.62
N VAL A 107 15.74 1.46 7.75
CA VAL A 107 15.18 2.67 7.15
C VAL A 107 15.68 3.92 7.88
N LYS A 108 16.05 4.94 7.12
CA LYS A 108 16.44 6.27 7.60
C LYS A 108 15.49 7.31 7.00
N TYR A 109 14.38 7.55 7.69
CA TYR A 109 13.42 8.58 7.32
C TYR A 109 12.76 9.15 8.58
N ASP A 110 12.51 10.46 8.55
CA ASP A 110 11.76 11.18 9.57
C ASP A 110 10.69 12.02 8.85
N LEU A 111 9.50 12.16 9.46
CA LEU A 111 8.37 12.89 8.86
C LEU A 111 8.70 14.36 8.58
N GLU A 112 9.67 14.95 9.30
CA GLU A 112 10.14 16.31 9.06
C GLU A 112 10.86 16.47 7.71
N MET A 113 11.31 15.37 7.08
CA MET A 113 11.90 15.38 5.74
C MET A 113 10.86 15.67 4.63
N GLY A 114 9.57 15.65 4.96
CA GLY A 114 8.49 15.95 4.03
C GLY A 114 8.11 14.77 3.12
N PRO A 115 7.15 14.97 2.18
CA PRO A 115 6.59 13.90 1.38
C PRO A 115 7.61 13.23 0.46
N ILE A 116 7.44 11.92 0.25
CA ILE A 116 8.30 11.14 -0.64
C ILE A 116 7.61 10.99 -2.00
N LYS A 117 8.03 11.85 -2.93
CA LYS A 117 7.58 11.87 -4.33
C LYS A 117 8.24 10.74 -5.14
N GLN A 118 7.85 9.51 -4.88
CA GLN A 118 8.30 8.32 -5.59
C GLN A 118 7.18 7.28 -5.60
N ASP A 119 6.99 6.58 -6.72
CA ASP A 119 6.13 5.41 -6.78
C ASP A 119 6.82 4.24 -6.05
N LEU A 120 6.70 4.21 -4.72
CA LEU A 120 7.34 3.20 -3.86
C LEU A 120 6.27 2.25 -3.31
N ILE A 121 5.35 2.76 -2.51
CA ILE A 121 4.17 2.03 -2.04
C ILE A 121 3.01 2.24 -3.00
N GLU A 122 2.28 1.18 -3.35
CA GLU A 122 1.06 1.28 -4.15
C GLU A 122 -0.10 1.93 -3.38
N GLY A 123 -0.87 2.77 -4.07
CA GLY A 123 -2.13 3.32 -3.54
C GLY A 123 -3.34 2.43 -3.79
N THR A 124 -3.18 1.32 -4.54
CA THR A 124 -4.26 0.43 -4.99
C THR A 124 -4.65 -0.62 -3.96
N PHE A 125 -3.79 -0.87 -2.97
CA PHE A 125 -3.97 -1.90 -1.97
C PHE A 125 -3.31 -1.54 -0.65
N PHE A 126 -4.02 -1.79 0.45
CA PHE A 126 -3.46 -1.83 1.79
C PHE A 126 -4.43 -2.50 2.75
N GLY A 127 -3.95 -3.01 3.89
CA GLY A 127 -4.86 -3.48 4.91
C GLY A 127 -4.20 -4.17 6.09
N GLY A 128 -5.02 -4.63 7.02
CA GLY A 128 -4.57 -5.21 8.28
C GLY A 128 -5.74 -5.49 9.19
N ASN A 129 -5.47 -5.68 10.48
CA ASN A 129 -6.56 -5.77 11.44
C ASN A 129 -7.10 -4.39 11.84
N LYS A 130 -8.21 -4.39 12.58
CA LYS A 130 -8.90 -3.19 13.02
C LYS A 130 -7.99 -2.17 13.73
N ASN A 131 -7.13 -2.65 14.64
CA ASN A 131 -6.26 -1.77 15.43
C ASN A 131 -5.24 -1.05 14.56
N ILE A 132 -4.55 -1.78 13.69
CA ILE A 132 -3.52 -1.19 12.84
C ILE A 132 -4.12 -0.28 11.75
N ILE A 133 -5.34 -0.57 11.26
CA ILE A 133 -6.06 0.31 10.34
C ILE A 133 -6.44 1.62 11.02
N GLN A 134 -6.88 1.58 12.27
CA GLN A 134 -7.21 2.78 13.03
C GLN A 134 -5.95 3.64 13.27
N TRP A 135 -4.84 3.01 13.67
CA TRP A 135 -3.54 3.67 13.79
C TRP A 135 -3.12 4.32 12.46
N TRP A 136 -3.13 3.55 11.38
CA TRP A 136 -2.76 4.01 10.04
C TRP A 136 -3.59 5.22 9.62
N THR A 137 -4.91 5.14 9.79
CA THR A 137 -5.83 6.21 9.40
C THR A 137 -5.57 7.50 10.16
N THR A 138 -5.30 7.39 11.46
CA THR A 138 -4.98 8.54 12.31
C THR A 138 -3.68 9.20 11.83
N LEU A 139 -2.61 8.41 11.74
CA LEU A 139 -1.29 8.91 11.36
C LEU A 139 -1.23 9.42 9.92
N PHE A 140 -1.96 8.79 8.99
CA PHE A 140 -2.08 9.25 7.61
C PHE A 140 -2.68 10.65 7.54
N TYR A 141 -3.78 10.92 8.26
CA TYR A 141 -4.40 12.25 8.25
C TYR A 141 -3.56 13.29 9.00
N GLU A 142 -2.90 12.92 10.09
CA GLU A 142 -1.94 13.80 10.78
C GLU A 142 -0.77 14.17 9.87
N THR A 143 -0.29 13.22 9.07
CA THR A 143 0.78 13.43 8.08
C THR A 143 0.32 14.37 6.97
N LEU A 144 -0.88 14.18 6.42
CA LEU A 144 -1.46 15.10 5.43
C LEU A 144 -1.60 16.52 5.99
N ASP A 145 -2.10 16.67 7.23
CA ASP A 145 -2.27 17.98 7.87
C ASP A 145 -0.91 18.65 8.16
N ALA A 146 0.10 17.88 8.54
CA ALA A 146 1.46 18.39 8.74
C ALA A 146 2.08 18.87 7.42
N PHE A 147 1.93 18.08 6.35
CA PHE A 147 2.44 18.42 5.02
C PHE A 147 1.74 19.64 4.42
N ALA A 148 0.42 19.70 4.54
CA ALA A 148 -0.36 20.85 4.10
C ALA A 148 0.05 22.15 4.79
N ARG A 149 0.25 22.13 6.13
CA ARG A 149 0.71 23.30 6.88
C ARG A 149 2.10 23.80 6.48
N LYS A 150 2.96 22.90 6.00
CA LYS A 150 4.30 23.22 5.47
C LYS A 150 4.29 23.61 3.99
N GLY A 151 3.11 23.69 3.36
CA GLY A 151 2.98 24.05 1.94
C GLY A 151 3.37 22.93 0.98
N HIS A 152 3.46 21.67 1.44
CA HIS A 152 3.71 20.55 0.56
C HIS A 152 2.45 20.13 -0.20
N PHE A 153 2.63 19.67 -1.44
CA PHE A 153 1.56 19.04 -2.23
C PHE A 153 1.07 17.76 -1.55
N ILE A 154 -0.24 17.63 -1.37
CA ILE A 154 -0.89 16.49 -0.69
C ILE A 154 -1.98 15.81 -1.55
N GLY A 155 -2.07 16.14 -2.84
CA GLY A 155 -3.09 15.58 -3.72
C GLY A 155 -2.89 14.09 -4.03
N LYS A 156 -1.65 13.59 -3.99
CA LYS A 156 -1.29 12.18 -4.23
C LYS A 156 -1.12 11.45 -2.90
N ASP A 157 -2.01 10.52 -2.60
CA ASP A 157 -2.03 9.74 -1.34
C ASP A 157 -0.71 9.01 -1.09
N GLN A 158 -0.11 8.43 -2.14
CA GLN A 158 1.12 7.65 -2.07
C GLN A 158 2.30 8.41 -1.43
N ASP A 159 2.39 9.73 -1.63
CA ASP A 159 3.49 10.53 -1.06
C ASP A 159 3.44 10.54 0.48
N ALA A 160 2.23 10.60 1.04
CA ALA A 160 1.98 10.47 2.47
C ALA A 160 2.06 9.01 2.93
N MET A 161 1.58 8.05 2.14
CA MET A 161 1.70 6.62 2.46
C MET A 161 3.17 6.20 2.62
N ASN A 162 4.03 6.64 1.69
CA ASN A 162 5.47 6.42 1.74
C ASN A 162 6.07 6.98 3.05
N ALA A 163 5.71 8.21 3.40
CA ALA A 163 6.19 8.87 4.60
C ALA A 163 5.80 8.12 5.88
N VAL A 164 4.54 7.70 5.99
CA VAL A 164 4.06 6.91 7.13
C VAL A 164 4.78 5.55 7.20
N ALA A 165 4.89 4.85 6.07
CA ALA A 165 5.51 3.53 6.03
C ALA A 165 7.00 3.55 6.42
N LEU A 166 7.74 4.55 5.92
CA LEU A 166 9.17 4.68 6.18
C LEU A 166 9.49 5.24 7.57
N SER A 167 8.60 6.03 8.17
CA SER A 167 8.77 6.50 9.55
C SER A 167 8.38 5.43 10.59
N ASN A 168 7.61 4.41 10.19
CA ASN A 168 7.10 3.38 11.11
C ASN A 168 7.37 1.94 10.62
N PRO A 169 8.60 1.59 10.21
CA PRO A 169 8.87 0.34 9.50
C PRO A 169 8.61 -0.93 10.34
N HIS A 170 8.55 -0.83 11.66
CA HIS A 170 8.27 -1.95 12.56
C HIS A 170 6.78 -2.35 12.60
N LEU A 171 5.87 -1.46 12.15
CA LEU A 171 4.43 -1.70 12.08
C LEU A 171 3.96 -2.13 10.69
N ILE A 172 4.89 -2.24 9.74
CA ILE A 172 4.59 -2.45 8.33
C ILE A 172 5.19 -3.77 7.84
N LYS A 173 4.37 -4.58 7.17
CA LYS A 173 4.80 -5.61 6.22
C LYS A 173 4.58 -5.08 4.80
N VAL A 174 5.46 -5.47 3.89
CA VAL A 174 5.30 -5.14 2.47
C VAL A 174 5.30 -6.41 1.62
N MET A 175 4.39 -6.47 0.65
CA MET A 175 4.53 -7.36 -0.49
C MET A 175 5.58 -6.77 -1.43
N ILE A 176 6.61 -7.52 -1.79
CA ILE A 176 7.63 -7.10 -2.75
C ILE A 176 7.07 -7.25 -4.17
N SER A 177 6.05 -6.45 -4.49
CA SER A 177 5.21 -6.58 -5.68
C SER A 177 6.01 -6.51 -6.98
N PHE A 178 7.06 -5.69 -7.04
CA PHE A 178 7.93 -5.57 -8.22
C PHE A 178 8.72 -6.84 -8.55
N ARG A 179 8.75 -7.84 -7.66
CA ARG A 179 9.38 -9.14 -7.89
C ARG A 179 8.38 -10.23 -8.27
N VAL A 180 7.10 -9.91 -8.41
CA VAL A 180 6.08 -10.88 -8.85
C VAL A 180 6.03 -10.86 -10.38
N PRO A 181 6.64 -11.84 -11.08
CA PRO A 181 6.83 -11.76 -12.53
C PRO A 181 5.52 -11.92 -13.31
N CYS A 182 4.51 -12.55 -12.72
CA CYS A 182 3.24 -12.86 -13.38
C CYS A 182 2.16 -11.77 -13.23
N ALA A 183 2.46 -10.66 -12.57
CA ALA A 183 1.52 -9.55 -12.40
C ALA A 183 2.16 -8.20 -12.67
N ASP A 184 1.28 -7.24 -12.95
CA ASP A 184 1.62 -5.84 -12.78
C ASP A 184 1.92 -5.59 -11.30
N ALA A 185 3.02 -4.92 -10.98
CA ALA A 185 3.41 -4.63 -9.60
C ALA A 185 2.29 -3.91 -8.83
N TRP A 186 1.51 -3.04 -9.49
CA TRP A 186 0.39 -2.31 -8.90
C TRP A 186 -0.81 -3.18 -8.53
N PHE A 187 -0.82 -4.44 -8.97
CA PHE A 187 -1.91 -5.40 -8.76
C PHE A 187 -1.40 -6.79 -8.32
N ALA A 188 -0.15 -6.87 -7.84
CA ALA A 188 0.48 -8.13 -7.45
C ALA A 188 -0.21 -8.81 -6.24
N PHE A 189 -0.95 -8.04 -5.44
CA PHE A 189 -1.80 -8.58 -4.37
C PHE A 189 -2.81 -9.61 -4.89
N GLY A 190 -3.22 -9.51 -6.15
CA GLY A 190 -4.11 -10.48 -6.81
C GLY A 190 -3.54 -11.90 -6.73
N PRO A 191 -2.46 -12.22 -7.47
CA PRO A 191 -1.82 -13.54 -7.39
C PRO A 191 -1.19 -13.84 -6.02
N ILE A 192 -0.78 -12.85 -5.21
CA ILE A 192 -0.26 -13.10 -3.85
C ILE A 192 -1.35 -13.57 -2.89
N LEU A 193 -2.61 -13.15 -3.06
CA LEU A 193 -3.71 -13.56 -2.19
C LEU A 193 -4.59 -14.66 -2.81
N ALA A 194 -4.42 -14.97 -4.10
CA ALA A 194 -5.21 -16.00 -4.77
C ALA A 194 -4.86 -17.42 -4.30
N HIS A 195 -5.85 -18.30 -4.32
CA HIS A 195 -5.65 -19.74 -4.11
C HIS A 195 -4.77 -20.34 -5.21
N GLN A 196 -3.94 -21.34 -4.87
CA GLN A 196 -2.95 -21.93 -5.79
C GLN A 196 -3.55 -22.32 -7.15
N ALA A 197 -4.69 -23.01 -7.13
CA ALA A 197 -5.35 -23.46 -8.35
C ALA A 197 -5.93 -22.33 -9.22
N ASP A 198 -6.20 -21.14 -8.68
CA ASP A 198 -6.60 -19.98 -9.50
C ASP A 198 -5.39 -19.35 -10.21
N ARG A 199 -4.20 -19.42 -9.60
CA ARG A 199 -2.96 -18.90 -10.21
C ARG A 199 -2.54 -19.73 -11.42
N ALA A 200 -2.49 -21.05 -11.25
CA ALA A 200 -2.07 -21.99 -12.30
C ALA A 200 -2.96 -21.92 -13.56
N HIS A 201 -4.25 -21.64 -13.38
CA HIS A 201 -5.19 -21.53 -14.50
C HIS A 201 -5.12 -20.17 -15.22
N ARG A 202 -4.91 -19.07 -14.49
CA ARG A 202 -5.08 -17.70 -15.02
C ARG A 202 -3.80 -17.03 -15.49
N PHE A 203 -2.66 -17.39 -14.91
CA PHE A 203 -1.35 -16.87 -15.32
C PHE A 203 -0.54 -17.90 -16.13
N GLY A 204 -1.14 -19.06 -16.43
CA GLY A 204 -0.56 -20.15 -17.22
C GLY A 204 0.24 -21.16 -16.40
N THR A 205 0.68 -22.25 -17.04
CA THR A 205 1.67 -23.21 -16.51
C THR A 205 3.09 -22.66 -16.55
N ARG A 206 3.27 -21.35 -16.73
CA ARG A 206 4.59 -20.79 -16.56
C ARG A 206 4.97 -21.00 -15.11
N ASP A 207 6.07 -21.71 -14.89
CA ASP A 207 6.66 -21.90 -13.57
C ASP A 207 6.93 -20.55 -12.84
N ASP A 208 6.82 -19.42 -13.55
CA ASP A 208 7.04 -18.07 -13.06
C ASP A 208 6.02 -17.56 -12.04
N CYS A 209 4.76 -18.04 -12.04
CA CYS A 209 3.74 -17.60 -11.08
C CYS A 209 3.62 -18.50 -9.84
N ASN A 210 4.61 -19.38 -9.62
CA ASN A 210 4.60 -20.29 -8.49
C ASN A 210 5.07 -19.59 -7.19
N ILE A 211 4.21 -18.73 -6.65
CA ILE A 211 4.40 -18.12 -5.33
C ILE A 211 3.98 -19.13 -4.25
N GLU A 212 4.70 -20.25 -4.14
CA GLU A 212 4.41 -21.28 -3.13
C GLU A 212 4.62 -20.72 -1.73
N ASN A 213 5.73 -20.01 -1.53
CA ASN A 213 6.03 -19.39 -0.26
C ASN A 213 5.71 -17.89 -0.28
N VAL A 214 4.52 -17.53 0.22
CA VAL A 214 4.10 -16.12 0.35
C VAL A 214 5.08 -15.32 1.22
N THR A 215 5.63 -15.96 2.26
CA THR A 215 6.57 -15.29 3.19
C THR A 215 7.89 -14.90 2.52
N ALA A 216 8.24 -15.50 1.38
CA ALA A 216 9.40 -15.10 0.59
C ALA A 216 9.19 -13.75 -0.13
N VAL A 217 7.94 -13.35 -0.34
CA VAL A 217 7.57 -12.10 -1.02
C VAL A 217 6.86 -11.11 -0.10
N VAL A 218 6.65 -11.46 1.17
CA VAL A 218 6.10 -10.56 2.19
C VAL A 218 7.10 -10.40 3.31
N LEU A 219 7.67 -9.20 3.43
CA LEU A 219 8.77 -8.93 4.34
C LEU A 219 8.42 -7.77 5.28
N PRO A 220 8.97 -7.73 6.50
CA PRO A 220 8.94 -6.52 7.32
C PRO A 220 9.56 -5.34 6.55
N MET A 221 8.97 -4.15 6.63
CA MET A 221 9.49 -2.97 5.93
C MET A 221 10.93 -2.63 6.39
N SER A 222 11.25 -2.91 7.65
CA SER A 222 12.60 -2.75 8.21
C SER A 222 13.67 -3.58 7.51
N SER A 223 13.30 -4.65 6.81
CA SER A 223 14.22 -5.53 6.08
C SER A 223 14.23 -5.27 4.57
N VAL A 224 13.70 -4.15 4.09
CA VAL A 224 13.63 -3.86 2.63
C VAL A 224 14.87 -3.11 2.14
N CYS A 225 15.75 -2.65 3.04
CA CYS A 225 16.96 -1.91 2.71
C CYS A 225 18.11 -2.72 2.09
N PHE A 226 17.93 -4.00 1.81
CA PHE A 226 19.01 -4.84 1.26
C PHE A 226 19.44 -4.42 -0.14
N ASP A 227 20.72 -4.64 -0.42
CA ASP A 227 21.35 -4.37 -1.71
C ASP A 227 20.60 -5.12 -2.82
N ALA A 228 20.13 -4.39 -3.83
CA ALA A 228 19.25 -4.88 -4.90
C ALA A 228 19.86 -6.03 -5.74
N LYS A 229 21.08 -6.47 -5.41
CA LYS A 229 21.84 -7.54 -6.06
C LYS A 229 21.75 -8.91 -5.39
N ASN A 230 21.33 -9.04 -4.12
CA ASN A 230 21.61 -10.25 -3.33
C ASN A 230 20.40 -10.99 -2.74
N VAL A 231 19.20 -10.85 -3.30
CA VAL A 231 18.08 -11.71 -2.91
C VAL A 231 17.47 -12.29 -4.18
N VAL A 232 18.04 -13.42 -4.61
CA VAL A 232 17.50 -14.40 -5.56
C VAL A 232 17.25 -15.67 -4.77
#